data_AF-A0A372BH78-F1
#
_entry.id   AF-A0A372BH78-F1
#
_cell.length_a   1.000
_cell.length_b   1.000
_cell.length_c   1.000
_cell.angle_alpha   90.00
_cell.angle_beta   90.00
_cell.angle_gamma   90.00
#
_symmetry.space_group_name_H-M   'P 1'
#
loop_
_entity.id
_entity.type
_entity.pdbx_description
1 polymer ?
#
loop_
_entity_poly.entity_id
_entity_poly.type
_entity_poly.pdbx_seq_one_letter_code
_entity_poly.pdbx_strand_id
1 'polypeptide(L)'
;MPIDTVQEALHIRRKKNTQVFRNIARLWDAGQNSHSAQDLLDALHPWREDHNLRFFNVLPYLLTICSITILAFGYFLHPHIQYIWSFLGAFLTGFLAYLLYQSQEPLTQVIRYLEQRMVILRYGLQFQQLPVYLPIHAQPVLVLSKLKQHFPLFNRGTESNEITQFASTTWNDGVTDHQVLLFQYHYVNEIPIIQDQNSDKKIIKEIHKDLWGAFIFQIPALGIAVSNQRSRFFTPYSSKWQSSDILINQELNIFGVNQHQLAKEVSPSLTLKLNDFFQHFKGDLIYHHEEQILCYLGEQNLFQTTSKQSEIHDVSALRGHLRTMTMPQYEKFQQLMLNLIK
;
A
#
# COMPACT_ATOMS: atom_id res chain seq x y z
N MET A 1 -23.35 -49.72 4.64
CA MET A 1 -21.91 -49.39 4.79
C MET A 1 -21.39 -48.17 3.98
N PRO A 2 -22.20 -47.33 3.28
CA PRO A 2 -21.73 -46.03 2.80
C PRO A 2 -22.24 -44.81 3.59
N ILE A 3 -23.16 -44.99 4.55
CA ILE A 3 -23.73 -43.89 5.35
C ILE A 3 -22.79 -43.51 6.50
N ASP A 4 -22.18 -44.50 7.17
CA ASP A 4 -21.26 -44.27 8.28
C ASP A 4 -20.00 -43.51 7.85
N THR A 5 -19.47 -43.82 6.65
CA THR A 5 -18.31 -43.15 6.06
C THR A 5 -18.60 -41.71 5.65
N VAL A 6 -19.83 -41.42 5.18
CA VAL A 6 -20.26 -40.05 4.86
C VAL A 6 -20.46 -39.24 6.13
N GLN A 7 -21.06 -39.83 7.17
CA GLN A 7 -21.25 -39.18 8.47
C GLN A 7 -19.91 -38.88 9.16
N GLU A 8 -18.96 -39.82 9.10
CA GLU A 8 -17.61 -39.65 9.60
C GLU A 8 -16.85 -38.56 8.82
N ALA A 9 -16.93 -38.55 7.48
CA ALA A 9 -16.33 -37.51 6.65
C ALA A 9 -16.89 -36.11 6.92
N LEU A 10 -18.21 -35.98 7.11
CA LEU A 10 -18.85 -34.72 7.50
C LEU A 10 -18.44 -34.28 8.90
N HIS A 11 -18.32 -35.21 9.85
CA HIS A 11 -17.88 -34.93 11.21
C HIS A 11 -16.43 -34.45 11.26
N ILE A 12 -15.52 -35.15 10.56
CA ILE A 12 -14.12 -34.76 10.41
C ILE A 12 -14.01 -33.36 9.78
N ARG A 13 -14.79 -33.10 8.73
CA ARG A 13 -14.82 -31.79 8.07
C ARG A 13 -15.27 -30.68 9.02
N ARG A 14 -16.37 -30.87 9.73
CA ARG A 14 -16.89 -29.88 10.69
C ARG A 14 -15.88 -29.61 11.80
N LYS A 15 -15.23 -30.65 12.32
CA LYS A 15 -14.16 -30.53 13.33
C LYS A 15 -12.97 -29.73 12.81
N LYS A 16 -12.44 -30.08 11.62
CA LYS A 16 -11.31 -29.37 11.00
C LYS A 16 -11.63 -27.91 10.68
N ASN A 17 -12.79 -27.62 10.10
CA ASN A 17 -13.17 -26.23 9.80
C ASN A 17 -13.41 -25.41 11.08
N THR A 18 -14.00 -26.00 12.12
CA THR A 18 -14.15 -25.34 13.44
C THR A 18 -12.79 -24.99 14.04
N GLN A 19 -11.81 -25.88 13.87
CA GLN A 19 -10.44 -25.64 14.32
C GLN A 19 -9.75 -24.52 13.55
N VAL A 20 -9.93 -24.46 12.22
CA VAL A 20 -9.44 -23.32 11.41
C VAL A 20 -10.05 -22.01 11.91
N PHE A 21 -11.35 -21.97 12.22
CA PHE A 21 -11.98 -20.77 12.79
C PHE A 21 -11.41 -20.37 14.15
N ARG A 22 -11.11 -21.35 15.02
CA ARG A 22 -10.43 -21.07 16.30
C ARG A 22 -9.03 -20.50 16.08
N ASN A 23 -8.28 -21.04 15.11
CA ASN A 23 -6.97 -20.52 14.74
C ASN A 23 -7.07 -19.08 14.22
N ILE A 24 -8.05 -18.77 13.37
CA ILE A 24 -8.32 -17.41 12.87
C ILE A 24 -8.67 -16.46 14.03
N ALA A 25 -9.52 -16.87 14.97
CA ALA A 25 -9.87 -16.06 16.14
C ALA A 25 -8.63 -15.77 17.01
N ARG A 26 -7.79 -16.78 17.25
CA ARG A 26 -6.53 -16.63 17.99
C ARG A 26 -5.54 -15.71 17.29
N LEU A 27 -5.47 -15.75 15.95
CA LEU A 27 -4.66 -14.82 15.16
C LEU A 27 -5.14 -13.38 15.32
N TRP A 28 -6.45 -13.16 15.39
CA TRP A 28 -7.02 -11.83 15.61
C TRP A 28 -6.68 -11.29 17.01
N ASP A 29 -6.83 -12.13 18.03
CA ASP A 29 -6.48 -11.83 19.42
C ASP A 29 -4.97 -11.53 19.57
N ALA A 30 -4.11 -12.33 18.93
CA ALA A 30 -2.67 -12.09 18.89
C ALA A 30 -2.35 -10.73 18.24
N GLY A 31 -3.01 -10.38 17.13
CA GLY A 31 -2.82 -9.09 16.47
C GLY A 31 -3.24 -7.89 17.32
N GLN A 32 -4.30 -8.02 18.12
CA GLN A 32 -4.82 -6.97 18.99
C GLN A 32 -3.96 -6.73 20.23
N ASN A 33 -3.52 -7.81 20.88
CA ASN A 33 -2.76 -7.73 22.13
C ASN A 33 -1.27 -7.43 21.93
N SER A 34 -0.78 -7.47 20.69
CA SER A 34 0.63 -7.21 20.40
C SER A 34 0.96 -5.72 20.40
N HIS A 35 1.97 -5.36 21.21
CA HIS A 35 2.48 -3.99 21.34
C HIS A 35 3.73 -3.74 20.50
N SER A 36 4.50 -4.77 20.16
CA SER A 36 5.66 -4.68 19.27
C SER A 36 5.59 -5.69 18.12
N ALA A 37 6.34 -5.43 17.06
CA ALA A 37 6.44 -6.34 15.92
C ALA A 37 7.02 -7.70 16.32
N GLN A 38 7.93 -7.72 17.30
CA GLN A 38 8.53 -8.96 17.81
C GLN A 38 7.52 -9.72 18.70
N ASP A 39 6.77 -9.01 19.55
CA ASP A 39 5.71 -9.62 20.37
C ASP A 39 4.65 -10.29 19.47
N LEU A 40 4.32 -9.67 18.33
CA LEU A 40 3.42 -10.27 17.35
C LEU A 40 3.97 -11.57 16.77
N LEU A 41 5.25 -11.58 16.39
CA LEU A 41 5.92 -12.76 15.86
C LEU A 41 6.10 -13.86 16.91
N ASP A 42 6.22 -13.49 18.18
CA ASP A 42 6.37 -14.41 19.30
C ASP A 42 5.01 -14.94 19.77
N ALA A 43 3.93 -14.15 19.72
CA ALA A 43 2.57 -14.63 19.92
C ALA A 43 2.16 -15.70 18.89
N LEU A 44 2.78 -15.68 17.72
CA LEU A 44 2.64 -16.71 16.69
C LEU A 44 3.46 -18.00 16.98
N HIS A 45 4.17 -18.09 18.11
CA HIS A 45 5.05 -19.21 18.46
C HIS A 45 4.95 -19.63 19.96
N PRO A 46 4.88 -20.93 20.33
CA PRO A 46 4.62 -22.14 19.56
C PRO A 46 3.11 -22.49 19.58
N TRP A 47 2.52 -22.74 18.42
CA TRP A 47 1.18 -23.32 18.35
C TRP A 47 1.28 -24.77 18.85
N ARG A 48 0.67 -25.10 19.99
CA ARG A 48 0.67 -26.48 20.50
C ARG A 48 -0.41 -27.36 19.83
N GLU A 49 -1.29 -26.77 19.03
CA GLU A 49 -2.43 -27.43 18.36
C GLU A 49 -2.22 -27.52 16.84
N ASP A 50 -3.14 -28.13 16.08
CA ASP A 50 -3.00 -28.20 14.61
C ASP A 50 -2.87 -26.80 14.00
N HIS A 51 -1.78 -26.60 13.27
CA HIS A 51 -1.36 -25.30 12.75
C HIS A 51 -2.03 -24.95 11.41
N ASN A 52 -2.95 -25.78 10.94
CA ASN A 52 -3.51 -25.68 9.61
C ASN A 52 -4.49 -24.51 9.52
N LEU A 53 -4.34 -23.70 8.49
CA LEU A 53 -5.20 -22.55 8.19
C LEU A 53 -6.11 -22.81 6.98
N ARG A 54 -5.94 -23.95 6.30
CA ARG A 54 -6.71 -24.29 5.10
C ARG A 54 -8.04 -24.97 5.44
N PHE A 55 -9.14 -24.40 4.96
CA PHE A 55 -10.46 -25.03 5.04
C PHE A 55 -10.52 -26.33 4.23
N PHE A 56 -11.19 -27.34 4.78
CA PHE A 56 -11.34 -28.64 4.14
C PHE A 56 -12.56 -28.64 3.19
N ASN A 57 -12.30 -28.40 1.91
CA ASN A 57 -13.33 -28.26 0.85
C ASN A 57 -13.35 -29.42 -0.17
N VAL A 58 -12.68 -30.54 0.11
CA VAL A 58 -12.61 -31.70 -0.80
C VAL A 58 -14.01 -32.23 -1.18
N LEU A 59 -14.90 -32.35 -0.19
CA LEU A 59 -16.26 -32.89 -0.40
C LEU A 59 -17.15 -31.96 -1.27
N PRO A 60 -17.22 -30.64 -1.04
CA PRO A 60 -17.82 -29.70 -1.99
C PRO A 60 -17.27 -29.84 -3.41
N TYR A 61 -15.96 -29.94 -3.60
CA TYR A 61 -15.38 -30.08 -4.95
C TYR A 61 -15.80 -31.39 -5.62
N LEU A 62 -15.82 -32.51 -4.90
CA LEU A 62 -16.32 -33.78 -5.42
C LEU A 62 -17.80 -33.69 -5.80
N LEU A 63 -18.63 -33.05 -4.97
CA LEU A 63 -20.04 -32.83 -5.30
C LEU A 63 -20.23 -31.95 -6.54
N THR A 64 -19.40 -30.92 -6.72
CA THR A 64 -19.42 -30.10 -7.94
C THR A 64 -19.02 -30.91 -9.17
N ILE A 65 -17.97 -31.74 -9.08
CA ILE A 65 -17.57 -32.63 -10.17
C ILE A 65 -18.71 -33.61 -10.50
N CYS A 66 -19.31 -34.23 -9.49
CA CYS A 66 -20.48 -35.09 -9.65
C CYS A 66 -21.64 -34.34 -10.34
N SER A 67 -21.96 -33.13 -9.88
CA SER A 67 -22.99 -32.28 -10.50
C SER A 67 -22.73 -32.05 -11.98
N ILE A 68 -21.48 -31.72 -12.36
CA ILE A 68 -21.11 -31.50 -13.77
C ILE A 68 -21.23 -32.79 -14.58
N THR A 69 -20.77 -33.92 -14.04
CA THR A 69 -20.86 -35.22 -14.72
C THR A 69 -22.31 -35.66 -14.93
N ILE A 70 -23.19 -35.44 -13.95
CA ILE A 70 -24.62 -35.76 -14.04
C ILE A 70 -25.27 -34.92 -15.15
N LEU A 71 -24.93 -33.63 -15.21
CA LEU A 71 -25.45 -32.69 -16.21
C LEU A 71 -24.97 -33.07 -17.62
N ALA A 72 -23.67 -33.39 -17.78
CA ALA A 72 -23.11 -33.84 -19.04
C ALA A 72 -23.76 -35.15 -19.52
N PHE A 73 -23.94 -36.13 -18.63
CA PHE A 73 -24.57 -37.40 -18.97
C PHE A 73 -26.04 -37.24 -19.37
N GLY A 74 -26.78 -36.38 -18.67
CA GLY A 74 -28.17 -36.05 -19.01
C GLY A 74 -28.34 -35.27 -20.31
N TYR A 75 -27.31 -34.53 -20.76
CA TYR A 75 -27.32 -33.85 -22.05
C TYR A 75 -27.13 -34.82 -23.22
N PHE A 76 -26.29 -35.85 -23.06
CA PHE A 76 -26.03 -36.85 -24.11
C PHE A 76 -27.14 -37.93 -24.26
N LEU A 77 -27.97 -38.15 -23.24
CA LEU A 77 -29.10 -39.10 -23.26
C LEU A 77 -30.45 -38.36 -23.44
N HIS A 78 -31.02 -38.45 -24.64
CA HIS A 78 -32.24 -37.75 -25.15
C HIS A 78 -33.58 -38.25 -24.51
N PRO A 79 -34.78 -37.61 -24.72
CA PRO A 79 -35.07 -36.22 -25.09
C PRO A 79 -35.78 -35.32 -24.05
N HIS A 80 -36.64 -35.76 -23.12
CA HIS A 80 -37.38 -34.78 -22.27
C HIS A 80 -37.56 -35.15 -20.78
N ILE A 81 -37.85 -36.40 -20.43
CA ILE A 81 -38.13 -36.76 -19.02
C ILE A 81 -36.82 -37.00 -18.24
N GLN A 82 -35.83 -37.66 -18.85
CA GLN A 82 -34.53 -37.94 -18.21
C GLN A 82 -33.67 -36.68 -18.03
N TYR A 83 -33.84 -35.69 -18.90
CA TYR A 83 -33.14 -34.40 -18.79
C TYR A 83 -33.60 -33.61 -17.55
N ILE A 84 -34.91 -33.57 -17.26
CA ILE A 84 -35.44 -32.87 -16.08
C ILE A 84 -34.91 -33.52 -14.80
N TRP A 85 -34.85 -34.85 -14.72
CA TRP A 85 -34.32 -35.56 -13.57
C TRP A 85 -32.79 -35.41 -13.41
N SER A 86 -32.04 -35.42 -14.51
CA SER A 86 -30.61 -35.12 -14.49
C SER A 86 -30.35 -33.67 -14.05
N PHE A 87 -31.11 -32.71 -14.58
CA PHE A 87 -31.01 -31.31 -14.21
C PHE A 87 -31.35 -31.11 -12.72
N LEU A 88 -32.41 -31.74 -12.23
CA LEU A 88 -32.78 -31.69 -10.81
C LEU A 88 -31.69 -32.31 -9.92
N GLY A 89 -31.12 -33.44 -10.33
CA GLY A 89 -30.01 -34.10 -9.61
C GLY A 89 -28.73 -33.27 -9.59
N ALA A 90 -28.36 -32.67 -10.73
CA ALA A 90 -27.25 -31.73 -10.83
C ALA A 90 -27.50 -30.48 -9.99
N PHE A 91 -28.70 -29.91 -10.04
CA PHE A 91 -29.07 -28.76 -9.21
C PHE A 91 -28.99 -29.08 -7.72
N LEU A 92 -29.51 -30.23 -7.28
CA LEU A 92 -29.51 -30.61 -5.86
C LEU A 92 -28.08 -30.86 -5.35
N THR A 93 -27.25 -31.54 -6.14
CA THR A 93 -25.86 -31.83 -5.79
C THR A 93 -24.98 -30.58 -5.85
N GLY A 94 -25.19 -29.70 -6.83
CA GLY A 94 -24.54 -28.39 -6.92
C GLY A 94 -24.98 -27.44 -5.80
N PHE A 95 -26.26 -27.42 -5.44
CA PHE A 95 -26.77 -26.64 -4.31
C PHE A 95 -26.20 -27.14 -2.98
N LEU A 96 -26.12 -28.46 -2.80
CA LEU A 96 -25.47 -29.05 -1.64
C LEU A 96 -23.97 -28.74 -1.60
N ALA A 97 -23.29 -28.77 -2.75
CA ALA A 97 -21.89 -28.34 -2.85
C ALA A 97 -21.70 -26.89 -2.44
N TYR A 98 -22.60 -26.00 -2.88
CA TYR A 98 -22.60 -24.58 -2.52
C TYR A 98 -22.82 -24.35 -1.03
N LEU A 99 -23.86 -24.96 -0.44
CA LEU A 99 -24.13 -24.85 1.00
C LEU A 99 -22.97 -25.39 1.85
N LEU A 100 -22.31 -26.42 1.36
CA LEU A 100 -21.18 -27.00 2.05
C LEU A 100 -19.91 -26.19 1.83
N TYR A 101 -19.71 -25.48 0.73
CA TYR A 101 -18.49 -24.74 0.43
C TYR A 101 -18.17 -23.68 1.49
N GLN A 102 -16.93 -23.69 2.00
CA GLN A 102 -16.45 -22.68 2.94
C GLN A 102 -15.48 -21.71 2.26
N SER A 103 -15.82 -20.42 2.23
CA SER A 103 -14.96 -19.37 1.66
C SER A 103 -13.67 -19.18 2.48
N GLN A 104 -12.57 -18.87 1.80
CA GLN A 104 -11.28 -18.52 2.42
C GLN A 104 -11.20 -17.06 2.87
N GLU A 105 -12.23 -16.24 2.61
CA GLU A 105 -12.26 -14.81 2.96
C GLU A 105 -11.86 -14.49 4.41
N PRO A 106 -12.34 -15.21 5.46
CA PRO A 106 -11.97 -14.90 6.84
C PRO A 106 -10.48 -15.04 7.10
N LEU A 107 -9.83 -16.00 6.43
CA LEU A 107 -8.38 -16.19 6.53
C LEU A 107 -7.65 -15.03 5.84
N THR A 108 -8.04 -14.68 4.61
CA THR A 108 -7.43 -13.57 3.87
C THR A 108 -7.57 -12.24 4.61
N GLN A 109 -8.71 -12.00 5.26
CA GLN A 109 -8.94 -10.80 6.06
C GLN A 109 -8.00 -10.73 7.27
N VAL A 110 -7.84 -11.83 8.01
CA VAL A 110 -6.94 -11.86 9.17
C VAL A 110 -5.48 -11.74 8.74
N ILE A 111 -5.07 -12.38 7.65
CA ILE A 111 -3.72 -12.22 7.08
C ILE A 111 -3.46 -10.76 6.74
N ARG A 112 -4.37 -10.11 5.98
CA ARG A 112 -4.24 -8.69 5.61
C ARG A 112 -4.19 -7.77 6.82
N TYR A 113 -5.01 -8.05 7.83
CA TYR A 113 -5.00 -7.32 9.09
C TYR A 113 -3.64 -7.45 9.80
N LEU A 114 -3.10 -8.67 9.88
CA LEU A 114 -1.79 -8.91 10.49
C LEU A 114 -0.64 -8.28 9.71
N GLU A 115 -0.69 -8.30 8.38
CA GLU A 115 0.27 -7.59 7.51
C GLU A 115 0.26 -6.08 7.79
N GLN A 116 -0.94 -5.48 7.81
CA GLN A 116 -1.08 -4.05 8.11
C GLN A 116 -0.61 -3.74 9.53
N ARG A 117 -0.97 -4.56 10.52
CA ARG A 117 -0.52 -4.41 11.91
C ARG A 117 0.99 -4.54 12.02
N MET A 118 1.61 -5.46 11.29
CA MET A 118 3.06 -5.64 11.27
C MET A 118 3.77 -4.40 10.74
N VAL A 119 3.26 -3.79 9.67
CA VAL A 119 3.79 -2.54 9.13
C VAL A 119 3.68 -1.40 10.14
N ILE A 120 2.50 -1.24 10.77
CA ILE A 120 2.26 -0.22 11.80
C ILE A 120 3.25 -0.38 12.96
N LEU A 121 3.43 -1.60 13.46
CA LEU A 121 4.29 -1.87 14.62
C LEU A 121 5.79 -1.76 14.28
N ARG A 122 6.20 -2.16 13.07
CA ARG A 122 7.62 -2.19 12.68
C ARG A 122 8.15 -0.79 12.35
N TYR A 123 7.35 0.03 11.66
CA TYR A 123 7.78 1.34 11.16
C TYR A 123 7.10 2.50 11.89
N GLY A 124 6.26 2.23 12.89
CA GLY A 124 5.52 3.25 13.62
C GLY A 124 4.53 4.03 12.75
N LEU A 125 4.10 3.47 11.60
CA LEU A 125 3.22 4.17 10.67
C LEU A 125 1.79 4.21 11.20
N GLN A 126 1.26 5.41 11.38
CA GLN A 126 -0.11 5.66 11.79
C GLN A 126 -0.95 6.11 10.59
N PHE A 127 -1.58 5.14 9.91
CA PHE A 127 -2.39 5.40 8.72
C PHE A 127 -3.62 6.26 9.04
N GLN A 128 -3.93 7.19 8.15
CA GLN A 128 -5.09 8.10 8.24
C GLN A 128 -5.10 8.96 9.52
N GLN A 129 -3.95 9.12 10.17
CA GLN A 129 -3.77 9.97 11.35
C GLN A 129 -2.79 11.09 11.04
N LEU A 130 -3.10 12.30 11.53
CA LEU A 130 -2.21 13.45 11.41
C LEU A 130 -1.10 13.39 12.47
N PRO A 131 0.09 13.97 12.19
CA PRO A 131 1.15 14.08 13.18
C PRO A 131 0.70 14.91 14.39
N VAL A 132 1.19 14.56 15.58
CA VAL A 132 0.82 15.19 16.87
C VAL A 132 1.17 16.69 16.91
N TYR A 133 2.16 17.10 16.13
CA TYR A 133 2.55 18.51 15.98
C TYR A 133 1.47 19.38 15.34
N LEU A 134 0.57 18.80 14.54
CA LEU A 134 -0.53 19.53 13.94
C LEU A 134 -1.73 19.58 14.91
N PRO A 135 -2.53 20.66 14.91
CA PRO A 135 -3.62 20.83 15.85
C PRO A 135 -4.63 19.67 15.75
N ILE A 136 -4.72 18.86 16.81
CA ILE A 136 -5.48 17.60 16.91
C ILE A 136 -6.99 17.81 16.63
N HIS A 137 -7.50 19.03 16.81
CA HIS A 137 -8.91 19.37 16.59
C HIS A 137 -9.27 19.75 15.14
N ALA A 138 -8.29 19.79 14.23
CA ALA A 138 -8.55 20.11 12.84
C ALA A 138 -8.98 18.88 12.03
N GLN A 139 -9.99 19.05 11.15
CA GLN A 139 -10.40 17.99 10.22
C GLN A 139 -9.21 17.63 9.29
N PRO A 140 -8.85 16.34 9.14
CA PRO A 140 -7.69 15.92 8.35
C PRO A 140 -7.70 16.45 6.91
N VAL A 141 -8.88 16.48 6.29
CA VAL A 141 -9.08 16.99 4.93
C VAL A 141 -8.66 18.46 4.82
N LEU A 142 -9.01 19.29 5.81
CA LEU A 142 -8.69 20.71 5.81
C LEU A 142 -7.18 20.94 5.97
N VAL A 143 -6.54 20.18 6.86
CA VAL A 143 -5.10 20.26 7.10
C VAL A 143 -4.33 19.85 5.85
N LEU A 144 -4.71 18.74 5.22
CA LEU A 144 -4.10 18.28 3.97
C LEU A 144 -4.32 19.28 2.83
N SER A 145 -5.51 19.86 2.71
CA SER A 145 -5.79 20.92 1.74
C SER A 145 -4.89 22.13 1.95
N LYS A 146 -4.73 22.57 3.21
CA LYS A 146 -3.82 23.66 3.56
C LYS A 146 -2.38 23.30 3.20
N LEU A 147 -1.89 22.12 3.57
CA LEU A 147 -0.54 21.66 3.22
C LEU A 147 -0.32 21.65 1.70
N LYS A 148 -1.29 21.19 0.92
CA LYS A 148 -1.22 21.26 -0.55
C LYS A 148 -1.09 22.69 -1.05
N GLN A 149 -1.75 23.66 -0.43
CA GLN A 149 -1.68 25.07 -0.82
C GLN A 149 -0.30 25.71 -0.53
N HIS A 150 0.43 25.25 0.48
CA HIS A 150 1.76 25.77 0.79
C HIS A 150 2.83 25.40 -0.25
N PHE A 151 2.59 24.34 -1.03
CA PHE A 151 3.57 23.86 -2.00
C PHE A 151 3.03 23.94 -3.43
N PRO A 152 3.78 24.55 -4.37
CA PRO A 152 3.36 24.67 -5.76
C PRO A 152 3.47 23.37 -6.57
N LEU A 153 3.72 22.22 -5.90
CA LEU A 153 3.87 20.90 -6.54
C LEU A 153 2.54 20.21 -6.82
N PHE A 154 1.51 20.61 -6.06
CA PHE A 154 0.18 20.05 -6.12
C PHE A 154 -0.63 20.78 -7.20
N ASN A 155 -1.61 20.11 -7.79
CA ASN A 155 -2.39 20.53 -8.97
C ASN A 155 -1.73 20.17 -10.32
N ARG A 156 -1.20 18.94 -10.44
CA ARG A 156 -0.68 18.39 -11.71
C ARG A 156 -1.77 17.91 -12.67
N GLY A 157 -2.89 17.46 -12.11
CA GLY A 157 -4.09 16.97 -12.78
C GLY A 157 -4.94 18.09 -13.36
N THR A 158 -5.53 17.87 -14.53
CA THR A 158 -6.54 18.79 -15.08
C THR A 158 -7.89 18.64 -14.40
N GLU A 159 -8.25 17.40 -14.01
CA GLU A 159 -9.55 17.09 -13.42
C GLU A 159 -9.49 16.98 -11.90
N SER A 160 -8.70 16.03 -11.39
CA SER A 160 -8.64 15.72 -9.98
C SER A 160 -7.21 15.70 -9.46
N ASN A 161 -7.06 16.08 -8.20
CA ASN A 161 -5.79 16.22 -7.50
C ASN A 161 -6.01 15.91 -6.02
N GLU A 162 -5.81 14.66 -5.61
CA GLU A 162 -6.22 14.19 -4.29
C GLU A 162 -5.09 13.47 -3.56
N ILE A 163 -5.05 13.62 -2.24
CA ILE A 163 -4.22 12.78 -1.39
C ILE A 163 -5.12 11.64 -0.91
N THR A 164 -4.91 10.45 -1.45
CA THR A 164 -5.79 9.29 -1.25
C THR A 164 -5.45 8.52 0.02
N GLN A 165 -4.16 8.37 0.31
CA GLN A 165 -3.65 7.67 1.47
C GLN A 165 -2.56 8.49 2.15
N PHE A 166 -2.58 8.55 3.48
CA PHE A 166 -1.50 9.17 4.27
C PHE A 166 -1.22 8.38 5.54
N ALA A 167 0.00 8.52 6.06
CA ALA A 167 0.43 7.92 7.31
C ALA A 167 1.40 8.85 8.04
N SER A 168 1.19 9.05 9.33
CA SER A 168 2.13 9.79 10.18
C SER A 168 3.13 8.86 10.86
N THR A 169 4.32 9.39 11.13
CA THR A 169 5.40 8.68 11.84
C THR A 169 6.37 9.71 12.41
N THR A 170 7.28 9.25 13.27
CA THR A 170 8.31 10.08 13.90
C THR A 170 9.68 9.52 13.56
N TRP A 171 10.56 10.37 13.07
CA TRP A 171 11.94 10.00 12.74
C TRP A 171 12.91 10.70 13.68
N ASN A 172 13.86 9.96 14.21
CA ASN A 172 14.91 10.50 15.05
C ASN A 172 16.21 10.61 14.24
N ASP A 173 16.79 11.80 14.14
CA ASP A 173 18.06 12.05 13.45
C ASP A 173 19.30 11.92 14.38
N GLY A 174 19.07 11.57 15.64
CA GLY A 174 20.03 11.50 16.74
C GLY A 174 19.99 12.71 17.68
N VAL A 175 19.40 13.83 17.25
CA VAL A 175 19.37 15.11 17.98
C VAL A 175 17.93 15.57 18.23
N THR A 176 17.07 15.45 17.23
CA THR A 176 15.68 15.89 17.23
C THR A 176 14.74 14.84 16.65
N ASP A 177 13.53 14.78 17.21
CA ASP A 177 12.45 13.96 16.67
C ASP A 177 11.65 14.76 15.66
N HIS A 178 11.80 14.41 14.39
CA HIS A 178 11.05 14.99 13.27
C HIS A 178 9.72 14.29 13.11
N GLN A 179 8.65 15.07 13.07
CA GLN A 179 7.34 14.57 12.67
C GLN A 179 7.28 14.45 11.16
N VAL A 180 6.78 13.31 10.67
CA VAL A 180 6.71 13.01 9.23
C VAL A 180 5.32 12.54 8.85
N LEU A 181 4.83 13.05 7.72
CA LEU A 181 3.58 12.65 7.11
C LEU A 181 3.86 12.13 5.70
N LEU A 182 3.81 10.81 5.53
CA LEU A 182 3.87 10.14 4.24
C LEU A 182 2.52 10.23 3.56
N PHE A 183 2.51 10.37 2.24
CA PHE A 183 1.27 10.44 1.48
C PHE A 183 1.38 9.85 0.07
N GLN A 184 0.24 9.42 -0.45
CA GLN A 184 0.01 9.08 -1.84
C GLN A 184 -0.84 10.19 -2.47
N TYR A 185 -0.34 10.74 -3.56
CA TYR A 185 -0.99 11.77 -4.35
C TYR A 185 -1.47 11.18 -5.68
N HIS A 186 -2.78 11.19 -5.89
CA HIS A 186 -3.42 10.75 -7.11
C HIS A 186 -3.85 11.96 -7.94
N TYR A 187 -3.57 11.95 -9.23
CA TYR A 187 -4.09 12.97 -10.13
C TYR A 187 -4.55 12.39 -11.46
N VAL A 188 -5.58 13.03 -12.02
CA VAL A 188 -6.20 12.63 -13.28
C VAL A 188 -6.03 13.73 -14.32
N ASN A 189 -5.53 13.33 -15.48
CA ASN A 189 -5.44 14.17 -16.66
C ASN A 189 -6.43 13.70 -17.71
N GLU A 190 -7.18 14.63 -18.28
CA GLU A 190 -7.99 14.38 -19.46
C GLU A 190 -7.23 14.78 -20.72
N ILE A 191 -7.19 13.88 -21.70
CA ILE A 191 -6.65 14.19 -23.02
C ILE A 191 -7.78 14.03 -24.04
N PRO A 192 -8.13 15.09 -24.79
CA PRO A 192 -9.09 14.97 -25.88
C PRO A 192 -8.44 14.19 -27.02
N ILE A 193 -9.00 13.04 -27.36
CA ILE A 193 -8.63 12.31 -28.56
C ILE A 193 -9.58 12.78 -29.66
N ILE A 194 -9.05 13.55 -30.61
CA ILE A 194 -9.77 13.92 -31.83
C ILE A 194 -9.80 12.65 -32.69
N GLN A 195 -10.97 12.02 -32.80
CA GLN A 195 -11.21 11.07 -33.88
C GLN A 195 -11.39 11.83 -35.20
N ASP A 196 -10.99 11.16 -36.28
CA ASP A 196 -10.90 11.59 -37.67
C ASP A 196 -11.90 12.68 -38.12
N GLN A 197 -11.52 13.44 -39.16
CA GLN A 197 -12.07 14.73 -39.61
C GLN A 197 -13.58 14.77 -39.97
N ASN A 198 -14.36 13.73 -39.66
CA ASN A 198 -15.76 13.57 -40.01
C ASN A 198 -16.69 13.19 -38.83
N SER A 199 -16.22 13.18 -37.58
CA SER A 199 -17.10 12.92 -36.43
C SER A 199 -16.90 13.91 -35.28
N ASP A 200 -17.95 14.64 -34.91
CA ASP A 200 -18.02 15.58 -33.76
C ASP A 200 -17.88 14.92 -32.36
N LYS A 201 -17.52 13.63 -32.29
CA LYS A 201 -17.41 12.91 -31.03
C LYS A 201 -15.98 13.00 -30.49
N LYS A 202 -15.76 13.93 -29.56
CA LYS A 202 -14.54 13.98 -28.74
C LYS A 202 -14.58 12.82 -27.75
N ILE A 203 -13.67 11.85 -27.91
CA ILE A 203 -13.46 10.82 -26.89
C ILE A 203 -12.45 11.39 -25.90
N ILE A 204 -12.89 11.61 -24.67
CA ILE A 204 -12.02 12.03 -23.57
C ILE A 204 -11.39 10.78 -22.98
N LYS A 205 -10.05 10.75 -22.89
CA LYS A 205 -9.32 9.69 -22.19
C LYS A 205 -8.77 10.23 -20.88
N GLU A 206 -9.18 9.63 -19.77
CA GLU A 206 -8.63 9.88 -18.46
C GLU A 206 -7.33 9.08 -18.26
N ILE A 207 -6.28 9.76 -17.80
CA ILE A 207 -5.00 9.16 -17.42
C ILE A 207 -4.81 9.38 -15.93
N HIS A 208 -4.89 8.28 -15.19
CA HIS A 208 -4.64 8.21 -13.76
C HIS A 208 -3.15 8.08 -13.48
N LYS A 209 -2.62 8.90 -12.57
CA LYS A 209 -1.23 8.83 -12.13
C LYS A 209 -1.13 8.94 -10.62
N ASP A 210 -0.29 8.09 -10.04
CA ASP A 210 0.03 8.08 -8.62
C ASP A 210 1.48 8.55 -8.40
N LEU A 211 1.64 9.40 -7.39
CA LEU A 211 2.91 9.86 -6.86
C LEU A 211 2.92 9.64 -5.35
N TRP A 212 4.11 9.59 -4.76
CA TRP A 212 4.27 9.43 -3.32
C TRP A 212 5.24 10.45 -2.80
N GLY A 213 5.04 10.83 -1.54
CA GLY A 213 5.78 11.91 -0.95
C GLY A 213 5.78 11.87 0.56
N ALA A 214 6.52 12.82 1.13
CA ALA A 214 6.59 13.02 2.56
C ALA A 214 6.62 14.52 2.86
N PHE A 215 5.84 14.94 3.85
CA PHE A 215 6.04 16.20 4.56
C PHE A 215 6.83 15.92 5.82
N ILE A 216 7.90 16.67 6.03
CA ILE A 216 8.76 16.58 7.22
C ILE A 216 8.68 17.94 7.89
N PHE A 217 8.21 17.93 9.13
CA PHE A 217 8.03 19.14 9.92
C PHE A 217 9.26 19.41 10.77
N GLN A 218 9.35 20.61 11.32
CA GLN A 218 10.44 21.03 12.23
C GLN A 218 11.82 21.12 11.53
N ILE A 219 11.80 21.35 10.22
CA ILE A 219 12.99 21.56 9.39
C ILE A 219 13.20 23.08 9.17
N PRO A 220 14.44 23.60 9.13
CA PRO A 220 14.68 25.01 8.83
C PRO A 220 14.08 25.42 7.48
N ALA A 221 13.50 26.63 7.44
CA ALA A 221 12.94 27.23 6.24
C ALA A 221 14.07 27.78 5.35
N LEU A 222 14.63 26.92 4.48
CA LEU A 222 15.75 27.30 3.61
C LEU A 222 15.31 28.03 2.34
N GLY A 223 14.05 27.86 1.91
CA GLY A 223 13.56 28.44 0.66
C GLY A 223 14.29 27.89 -0.58
N ILE A 224 14.61 26.60 -0.59
CA ILE A 224 15.30 25.89 -1.67
C ILE A 224 14.34 24.87 -2.30
N ALA A 225 14.31 24.81 -3.63
CA ALA A 225 13.64 23.76 -4.38
C ALA A 225 14.64 23.01 -5.27
N VAL A 226 14.55 21.69 -5.32
CA VAL A 226 15.46 20.82 -6.07
C VAL A 226 14.65 19.83 -6.88
N SER A 227 15.01 19.65 -8.15
CA SER A 227 14.35 18.72 -9.05
C SER A 227 15.35 18.03 -9.98
N ASN A 228 15.16 16.73 -10.19
CA ASN A 228 15.84 15.97 -11.26
C ASN A 228 14.93 15.69 -12.48
N GLN A 229 13.73 16.26 -12.48
CA GLN A 229 12.76 16.08 -13.58
C GLN A 229 12.49 17.39 -14.33
N ARG A 230 12.65 18.53 -13.67
CA ARG A 230 12.24 19.84 -14.19
C ARG A 230 13.44 20.75 -14.41
N SER A 231 13.44 21.43 -15.55
CA SER A 231 14.43 22.47 -15.88
C SER A 231 14.05 23.85 -15.36
N ARG A 232 12.80 24.05 -14.95
CA ARG A 232 12.26 25.29 -14.36
C ARG A 232 11.34 24.95 -13.20
N PHE A 233 11.30 25.84 -12.21
CA PHE A 233 10.46 25.69 -11.03
C PHE A 233 9.43 26.82 -10.92
N PHE A 234 8.41 26.60 -10.09
CA PHE A 234 7.32 27.53 -9.85
C PHE A 234 7.75 28.66 -8.89
N THR A 235 7.09 29.81 -8.99
CA THR A 235 7.18 30.89 -7.99
C THR A 235 6.88 30.34 -6.59
N PRO A 236 7.63 30.73 -5.54
CA PRO A 236 8.68 31.77 -5.50
C PRO A 236 10.09 31.32 -5.91
N TYR A 237 10.31 30.07 -6.29
CA TYR A 237 11.66 29.51 -6.56
C TYR A 237 12.12 29.76 -8.00
N SER A 238 12.32 31.03 -8.38
CA SER A 238 12.71 31.41 -9.74
C SER A 238 14.22 31.48 -9.96
N SER A 239 15.02 31.64 -8.89
CA SER A 239 16.46 31.82 -9.00
C SER A 239 17.19 30.49 -9.12
N LYS A 240 17.80 30.19 -10.27
CA LYS A 240 18.58 28.97 -10.48
C LYS A 240 19.98 29.09 -9.87
N TRP A 241 20.43 28.02 -9.21
CA TRP A 241 21.81 27.85 -8.76
C TRP A 241 22.59 26.93 -9.69
N GLN A 242 23.89 27.17 -9.77
CA GLN A 242 24.84 26.26 -10.40
C GLN A 242 25.94 25.94 -9.40
N SER A 243 26.15 24.66 -9.15
CA SER A 243 27.30 24.16 -8.40
C SER A 243 28.58 24.33 -9.24
N SER A 244 29.74 24.29 -8.60
CA SER A 244 31.03 24.19 -9.29
C SER A 244 31.19 22.85 -10.03
N ASP A 245 30.47 21.81 -9.60
CA ASP A 245 30.48 20.50 -10.24
C ASP A 245 29.47 20.44 -11.40
N ILE A 246 30.00 20.23 -12.61
CA ILE A 246 29.21 20.18 -13.85
C ILE A 246 28.32 18.94 -13.89
N LEU A 247 28.76 17.80 -13.35
CA LEU A 247 27.97 16.56 -13.38
C LEU A 247 26.70 16.72 -12.55
N ILE A 248 26.82 17.35 -11.38
CA ILE A 248 25.67 17.65 -10.52
C ILE A 248 24.69 18.59 -11.24
N ASN A 249 25.18 19.59 -11.96
CA ASN A 249 24.31 20.53 -12.69
C ASN A 249 23.60 19.91 -13.89
N GLN A 250 24.07 18.75 -14.39
CA GLN A 250 23.40 18.00 -15.46
C GLN A 250 22.25 17.14 -14.92
N GLU A 251 22.42 16.58 -13.73
CA GLU A 251 21.43 15.68 -13.12
C GLU A 251 20.42 16.43 -12.23
N LEU A 252 20.84 17.54 -11.61
CA LEU A 252 20.05 18.29 -10.65
C LEU A 252 19.90 19.75 -11.02
N ASN A 253 18.67 20.24 -10.88
CA ASN A 253 18.35 21.65 -10.94
C ASN A 253 17.97 22.14 -9.54
N ILE A 254 18.80 23.04 -9.00
CA ILE A 254 18.58 23.69 -7.71
C ILE A 254 18.06 25.11 -7.95
N PHE A 255 17.01 25.47 -7.23
CA PHE A 255 16.33 26.75 -7.31
C PHE A 255 16.15 27.35 -5.90
N GLY A 256 16.01 28.66 -5.82
CA GLY A 256 15.71 29.36 -4.58
C GLY A 256 14.91 30.63 -4.81
N VAL A 257 14.48 31.23 -3.70
CA VAL A 257 13.74 32.50 -3.72
C VAL A 257 14.66 33.67 -4.09
N ASN A 258 15.87 33.72 -3.53
CA ASN A 258 16.85 34.77 -3.76
C ASN A 258 18.26 34.16 -3.90
N GLN A 259 19.03 34.64 -4.88
CA GLN A 259 20.42 34.22 -5.10
C GLN A 259 21.32 34.42 -3.86
N HIS A 260 21.15 35.51 -3.12
CA HIS A 260 21.96 35.77 -1.91
C HIS A 260 21.69 34.77 -0.79
N GLN A 261 20.40 34.46 -0.55
CA GLN A 261 20.01 33.46 0.44
C GLN A 261 20.47 32.08 -0.01
N LEU A 262 20.30 31.77 -1.29
CA LEU A 262 20.68 30.49 -1.83
C LEU A 262 22.20 30.26 -1.74
N ALA A 263 23.03 31.27 -2.00
CA ALA A 263 24.48 31.16 -1.85
C ALA A 263 24.94 30.90 -0.40
N LYS A 264 24.13 31.33 0.58
CA LYS A 264 24.38 31.08 2.00
C LYS A 264 23.97 29.66 2.42
N GLU A 265 22.80 29.20 1.95
CA GLU A 265 22.20 27.94 2.39
C GLU A 265 22.71 26.73 1.57
N VAL A 266 23.05 26.91 0.29
CA VAL A 266 23.55 25.82 -0.58
C VAL A 266 25.06 25.64 -0.40
N SER A 267 25.41 24.89 0.63
CA SER A 267 26.79 24.44 0.88
C SER A 267 27.19 23.30 -0.06
N PRO A 268 28.51 23.08 -0.29
CA PRO A 268 29.00 21.91 -1.02
C PRO A 268 28.53 20.59 -0.38
N SER A 269 28.46 20.52 0.95
CA SER A 269 27.95 19.36 1.69
C SER A 269 26.47 19.10 1.41
N LEU A 270 25.62 20.15 1.41
CA LEU A 270 24.21 20.01 1.06
C LEU A 270 24.05 19.53 -0.39
N THR A 271 24.84 20.10 -1.30
CA THR A 271 24.81 19.76 -2.72
C THR A 271 25.14 18.28 -2.94
N LEU A 272 26.16 17.73 -2.26
CA LEU A 272 26.49 16.31 -2.31
C LEU A 272 25.38 15.44 -1.73
N LYS A 273 24.83 15.80 -0.56
CA LYS A 273 23.71 15.05 0.05
C LYS A 273 22.47 15.02 -0.85
N LEU A 274 22.15 16.13 -1.51
CA LEU A 274 21.09 16.20 -2.51
C LEU A 274 21.39 15.28 -3.69
N ASN A 275 22.61 15.28 -4.20
CA ASN A 275 23.04 14.38 -5.28
C ASN A 275 22.84 12.91 -4.90
N ASP A 276 23.34 12.48 -3.74
CA ASP A 276 23.21 11.11 -3.25
C ASP A 276 21.74 10.67 -3.08
N PHE A 277 20.88 11.60 -2.64
CA PHE A 277 19.44 11.37 -2.53
C PHE A 277 18.79 11.16 -3.91
N PHE A 278 19.05 12.05 -4.87
CA PHE A 278 18.42 12.02 -6.19
C PHE A 278 19.01 10.99 -7.17
N GLN A 279 20.15 10.37 -6.85
CA GLN A 279 20.62 9.16 -7.55
C GLN A 279 19.62 8.00 -7.41
N HIS A 280 18.86 7.98 -6.33
CA HIS A 280 17.93 6.90 -5.99
C HIS A 280 16.47 7.26 -6.20
N PHE A 281 16.14 8.55 -6.10
CA PHE A 281 14.79 9.05 -6.12
C PHE A 281 14.55 10.02 -7.28
N LYS A 282 13.37 9.93 -7.90
CA LYS A 282 12.97 10.81 -9.00
C LYS A 282 11.78 11.64 -8.57
N GLY A 283 11.92 12.96 -8.64
CA GLY A 283 10.88 13.87 -8.21
C GLY A 283 11.37 15.27 -7.89
N ASP A 284 10.61 15.92 -7.02
CA ASP A 284 10.81 17.29 -6.58
C ASP A 284 10.93 17.33 -5.04
N LEU A 285 11.88 18.10 -4.52
CA LEU A 285 12.09 18.36 -3.10
C LEU A 285 12.03 19.87 -2.84
N ILE A 286 11.23 20.32 -1.87
CA ILE A 286 11.09 21.75 -1.53
C ILE A 286 11.26 21.94 -0.03
N TYR A 287 12.27 22.72 0.34
CA TYR A 287 12.32 23.41 1.62
C TYR A 287 11.48 24.67 1.50
N HIS A 288 10.43 24.76 2.31
CA HIS A 288 9.55 25.93 2.30
C HIS A 288 10.33 27.20 2.69
N HIS A 289 9.91 28.36 2.17
CA HIS A 289 10.64 29.63 2.36
C HIS A 289 10.36 30.32 3.71
N GLU A 290 9.18 30.12 4.28
CA GLU A 290 8.76 30.70 5.58
C GLU A 290 8.46 29.63 6.64
N GLU A 291 7.61 28.66 6.30
CA GLU A 291 7.26 27.54 7.18
C GLU A 291 8.41 26.53 7.40
N GLN A 292 8.45 25.93 8.59
CA GLN A 292 9.43 24.90 8.96
C GLN A 292 9.05 23.51 8.43
N ILE A 293 8.88 23.41 7.11
CA ILE A 293 8.37 22.20 6.44
C ILE A 293 9.19 21.91 5.17
N LEU A 294 9.57 20.65 5.03
CA LEU A 294 10.16 20.07 3.84
C LEU A 294 9.14 19.16 3.15
N CYS A 295 8.98 19.28 1.84
CA CYS A 295 8.12 18.42 1.05
C CYS A 295 8.92 17.69 -0.03
N TYR A 296 8.83 16.37 -0.05
CA TYR A 296 9.27 15.55 -1.18
C TYR A 296 8.05 14.99 -1.93
N LEU A 297 8.09 15.00 -3.26
CA LEU A 297 7.09 14.37 -4.12
C LEU A 297 7.78 13.67 -5.30
N GLY A 298 7.59 12.36 -5.43
CA GLY A 298 8.22 11.54 -6.47
C GLY A 298 7.40 10.36 -6.93
N GLU A 299 8.01 9.53 -7.77
CA GLU A 299 7.35 8.39 -8.45
C GLU A 299 7.47 7.06 -7.70
N GLN A 300 8.35 6.98 -6.70
CA GLN A 300 8.61 5.74 -5.97
C GLN A 300 7.52 5.46 -4.92
N ASN A 301 6.92 4.27 -4.96
CA ASN A 301 5.89 3.91 -3.99
C ASN A 301 6.47 3.64 -2.60
N LEU A 302 6.29 4.61 -1.69
CA LEU A 302 6.75 4.52 -0.31
C LEU A 302 5.92 3.54 0.54
N PHE A 303 4.69 3.19 0.12
CA PHE A 303 3.85 2.22 0.81
C PHE A 303 3.99 0.79 0.28
N GLN A 304 4.89 0.57 -0.69
CA GLN A 304 5.09 -0.75 -1.27
C GLN A 304 5.73 -1.72 -0.28
N THR A 305 5.01 -2.82 -0.01
CA THR A 305 5.49 -3.92 0.83
C THR A 305 6.03 -5.05 -0.04
N THR A 306 7.17 -5.61 0.35
CA THR A 306 7.73 -6.82 -0.28
C THR A 306 7.86 -7.93 0.75
N SER A 307 7.52 -9.15 0.37
CA SER A 307 7.67 -10.34 1.22
C SER A 307 8.04 -11.54 0.36
N LYS A 308 8.65 -12.56 0.96
CA LYS A 308 8.86 -13.84 0.27
C LYS A 308 7.51 -14.52 0.12
N GLN A 309 6.92 -14.46 -1.08
CA GLN A 309 5.65 -15.11 -1.37
C GLN A 309 5.75 -16.60 -1.06
N SER A 310 4.98 -17.03 -0.06
CA SER A 310 4.71 -18.42 0.23
C SER A 310 3.20 -18.56 0.31
N GLU A 311 2.66 -19.64 -0.25
CA GLU A 311 1.25 -19.95 -0.03
C GLU A 311 1.05 -20.21 1.47
N ILE A 312 0.27 -19.35 2.13
CA ILE A 312 0.06 -19.41 3.58
C ILE A 312 -0.95 -20.51 3.88
N HIS A 313 -0.47 -21.74 4.09
CA HIS A 313 -1.30 -22.89 4.46
C HIS A 313 -1.36 -23.13 5.97
N ASP A 314 -0.38 -22.60 6.69
CA ASP A 314 -0.13 -22.85 8.10
C ASP A 314 0.42 -21.61 8.81
N VAL A 315 0.26 -21.59 10.13
CA VAL A 315 0.71 -20.45 10.95
C VAL A 315 2.23 -20.24 10.85
N SER A 316 3.02 -21.31 10.72
CA SER A 316 4.47 -21.18 10.59
C SER A 316 4.85 -20.43 9.31
N ALA A 317 4.22 -20.76 8.17
CA ALA A 317 4.36 -20.01 6.93
C ALA A 317 3.92 -18.55 7.08
N LEU A 318 2.78 -18.29 7.75
CA LEU A 318 2.33 -16.92 8.03
C LEU A 318 3.36 -16.11 8.84
N ARG A 319 3.91 -16.70 9.90
CA ARG A 319 4.96 -16.07 10.71
C ARG A 319 6.21 -15.79 9.87
N GLY A 320 6.63 -16.75 9.05
CA GLY A 320 7.76 -16.59 8.13
C GLY A 320 7.55 -15.45 7.14
N HIS A 321 6.35 -15.37 6.55
CA HIS A 321 5.93 -14.30 5.66
C HIS A 321 6.00 -12.93 6.35
N LEU A 322 5.32 -12.78 7.49
CA LEU A 322 5.30 -11.54 8.28
C LEU A 322 6.70 -11.12 8.75
N ARG A 323 7.56 -12.08 9.10
CA ARG A 323 8.95 -11.81 9.47
C ARG A 323 9.73 -11.17 8.32
N THR A 324 9.57 -11.71 7.11
CA THR A 324 10.29 -11.23 5.91
C THR A 324 9.66 -10.02 5.23
N MET A 325 8.48 -9.58 5.69
CA MET A 325 7.78 -8.44 5.11
C MET A 325 8.52 -7.14 5.38
N THR A 326 9.01 -6.47 4.34
CA THR A 326 9.76 -5.20 4.44
C THR A 326 9.16 -4.11 3.55
N MET A 327 9.52 -2.86 3.80
CA MET A 327 9.16 -1.70 2.97
C MET A 327 10.44 -1.07 2.41
N PRO A 328 11.10 -1.69 1.42
CA PRO A 328 12.47 -1.35 1.05
C PRO A 328 12.61 0.08 0.52
N GLN A 329 11.61 0.58 -0.21
CA GLN A 329 11.61 1.95 -0.72
C GLN A 329 11.49 2.97 0.42
N TYR A 330 10.64 2.70 1.41
CA TYR A 330 10.50 3.54 2.59
C TYR A 330 11.74 3.53 3.46
N GLU A 331 12.32 2.35 3.75
CA GLU A 331 13.55 2.23 4.55
C GLU A 331 14.70 3.02 3.93
N LYS A 332 14.89 2.87 2.61
CA LYS A 332 15.90 3.62 1.87
C LYS A 332 15.62 5.12 1.84
N PHE A 333 14.34 5.48 1.68
CA PHE A 333 13.90 6.88 1.69
C PHE A 333 14.19 7.53 3.05
N GLN A 334 13.78 6.88 4.15
CA GLN A 334 14.03 7.34 5.50
C GLN A 334 15.53 7.51 5.76
N GLN A 335 16.35 6.53 5.39
CA GLN A 335 17.80 6.59 5.59
C GLN A 335 18.44 7.78 4.83
N LEU A 336 18.14 7.93 3.54
CA LEU A 336 18.72 9.00 2.73
C LEU A 336 18.18 10.38 3.13
N MET A 337 16.91 10.46 3.52
CA MET A 337 16.29 11.70 3.98
C MET A 337 16.83 12.14 5.35
N LEU A 338 17.03 11.21 6.28
CA LEU A 338 17.70 11.49 7.56
C LEU A 338 19.13 11.99 7.35
N ASN A 339 19.87 11.42 6.40
CA ASN A 339 21.21 11.91 6.05
C ASN A 339 21.19 13.30 5.41
N LEU A 340 20.10 13.64 4.71
CA LEU A 340 19.93 14.95 4.09
C LEU A 340 19.63 16.05 5.11
N ILE A 341 18.79 15.77 6.11
CA ILE A 341 18.33 16.76 7.11
C ILE A 341 19.28 16.90 8.30
N LYS A 342 20.06 15.85 8.61
CA LYS A 342 21.17 15.91 9.58
C LYS A 342 22.29 16.79 9.05
#